data_AF-A0AAU7L7Z9-F1
#
_entry.id   AF-A0AAU7L7Z9-F1
#
_cell.length_a   1.000
_cell.length_b   1.000
_cell.length_c   1.000
_cell.angle_alpha   90.00
_cell.angle_beta   90.00
_cell.angle_gamma   90.00
#
_symmetry.space_group_name_H-M   'P 1'
#
loop_
_entity.id
_entity.type
_entity.pdbx_description
1 polymer ?
#
loop_
_entity_poly.entity_id
_entity_poly.type
_entity_poly.pdbx_seq_one_letter_code
_entity_poly.pdbx_strand_id
1 'polypeptide(L)'
;MWEPHPWDLDDAAADIQRQGFHVRGRVAVGWQSIPFGDLPAEGLFGLTADQLRSAEAVCHATVQDEHWVLTQLLWHGFPDPPEWGLWTRRRDASGQPWTSWGQFAALPPAWRLPPGVD
;
A
#
# COMPACT_ATOMS: atom_id res chain seq x y z
N MET A 1 -10.33 6.62 -9.78
CA MET A 1 -11.12 6.94 -8.58
C MET A 1 -10.23 6.73 -7.37
N TRP A 2 -10.32 7.60 -6.34
CA TRP A 2 -9.59 7.48 -5.07
C TRP A 2 -10.58 7.62 -3.93
N GLU A 3 -10.40 6.86 -2.85
CA GLU A 3 -11.26 6.83 -1.67
C GLU A 3 -10.42 6.75 -0.37
N PRO A 4 -10.90 7.32 0.74
CA PRO A 4 -10.22 7.21 2.02
C PRO A 4 -10.30 5.80 2.59
N HIS A 5 -9.33 5.44 3.45
CA HIS A 5 -9.34 4.18 4.19
C HIS A 5 -9.12 4.42 5.70
N PRO A 6 -10.11 4.13 6.57
CA PRO A 6 -11.43 3.59 6.23
C PRO A 6 -12.31 4.63 5.49
N TRP A 7 -13.41 4.16 4.91
CA TRP A 7 -14.30 4.97 4.06
C TRP A 7 -15.06 6.06 4.82
N ASP A 8 -15.18 5.92 6.14
CA ASP A 8 -15.96 6.77 7.05
C ASP A 8 -15.09 7.82 7.78
N LEU A 9 -13.86 8.05 7.33
CA LEU A 9 -13.02 9.14 7.83
C LEU A 9 -13.73 10.50 7.68
N ASP A 10 -13.52 11.37 8.67
CA ASP A 10 -13.93 12.77 8.53
C ASP A 10 -13.18 13.45 7.38
N ASP A 11 -13.78 14.54 6.87
CA ASP A 11 -13.26 15.25 5.69
C ASP A 11 -11.79 15.68 5.85
N ALA A 12 -11.38 16.10 7.06
CA ALA A 12 -10.03 16.56 7.30
C ALA A 12 -9.02 15.40 7.25
N ALA A 13 -9.34 14.26 7.86
CA ALA A 13 -8.54 13.05 7.80
C ALA A 13 -8.48 12.48 6.37
N ALA A 14 -9.60 12.50 5.65
CA ALA A 14 -9.68 12.06 4.26
C ALA A 14 -8.81 12.95 3.35
N ASP A 15 -8.81 14.27 3.54
CA ASP A 15 -7.98 15.21 2.78
C ASP A 15 -6.49 14.99 3.05
N ILE A 16 -6.10 14.70 4.30
CA ILE A 16 -4.71 14.33 4.63
C ILE A 16 -4.28 13.07 3.87
N GLN A 17 -5.13 12.04 3.84
CA GLN A 17 -4.81 10.82 3.08
C GLN A 17 -4.66 11.11 1.59
N ARG A 18 -5.61 11.86 1.01
CA ARG A 18 -5.61 12.22 -0.41
C ARG A 18 -4.36 13.02 -0.77
N GLN A 19 -4.00 14.01 0.03
CA GLN A 19 -2.79 14.81 -0.20
C GLN A 19 -1.53 13.93 -0.11
N GLY A 20 -1.45 13.04 0.90
CA GLY A 20 -0.35 12.10 1.05
C GLY A 20 -0.24 11.12 -0.12
N PHE A 21 -1.37 10.66 -0.67
CA PHE A 21 -1.40 9.87 -1.91
C PHE A 21 -0.88 10.67 -3.09
N HIS A 22 -1.34 11.92 -3.29
CA HIS A 22 -0.89 12.75 -4.41
C HIS A 22 0.61 13.06 -4.39
N VAL A 23 1.19 13.29 -3.20
CA VAL A 23 2.63 13.49 -3.04
C VAL A 23 3.37 12.21 -3.44
N ARG A 24 2.93 11.05 -2.94
CA ARG A 24 3.58 9.76 -3.18
C ARG A 24 3.40 9.23 -4.60
N GLY A 25 2.25 9.47 -5.22
CA GLY A 25 1.97 9.11 -6.61
C GLY A 25 2.84 9.86 -7.63
N ARG A 26 3.51 10.95 -7.24
CA ARG A 26 4.49 11.66 -8.08
C ARG A 26 5.90 11.08 -7.99
N VAL A 27 6.17 10.23 -7.00
CA VAL A 27 7.46 9.59 -6.83
C VAL A 27 7.53 8.38 -7.76
N ALA A 28 8.63 8.26 -8.50
CA ALA A 28 8.89 7.07 -9.30
C ALA A 28 9.21 5.89 -8.37
N VAL A 29 8.46 4.80 -8.51
CA VAL A 29 8.60 3.61 -7.67
C VAL A 29 8.73 2.38 -8.56
N GLY A 30 9.86 1.67 -8.41
CA GLY A 30 10.02 0.30 -8.90
C GLY A 30 9.57 -0.65 -7.81
N TRP A 31 8.35 -1.18 -7.94
CA TRP A 31 7.79 -2.10 -6.96
C TRP A 31 8.42 -3.49 -7.08
N GLN A 32 8.53 -4.18 -5.94
CA GLN A 32 9.00 -5.56 -5.87
C GLN A 32 7.88 -6.45 -5.35
N SER A 33 7.67 -7.61 -5.98
CA SER A 33 6.68 -8.59 -5.50
C SER A 33 7.08 -9.10 -4.14
N ILE A 34 6.11 -9.30 -3.24
CA ILE A 34 6.38 -9.92 -1.95
C ILE A 34 6.65 -11.42 -2.16
N PRO A 35 7.83 -11.93 -1.78
CA PRO A 35 8.20 -13.32 -2.04
C PRO A 35 7.61 -14.25 -0.97
N PHE A 36 6.29 -14.42 -0.93
CA PHE A 36 5.60 -15.16 0.13
C PHE A 36 6.11 -16.58 0.41
N GLY A 37 6.73 -17.24 -0.59
CA GLY A 37 7.33 -18.57 -0.43
C GLY A 37 8.73 -18.57 0.21
N ASP A 38 9.43 -17.44 0.14
CA ASP A 38 10.83 -17.30 0.57
C ASP A 38 11.00 -16.22 1.66
N LEU A 39 9.90 -15.76 2.27
CA LEU A 39 9.96 -14.79 3.36
C LEU A 39 10.62 -15.43 4.59
N PRO A 40 11.60 -14.74 5.21
CA PRO A 40 12.20 -15.23 6.43
C PRO A 40 11.23 -15.08 7.62
N ALA A 41 11.55 -15.70 8.77
CA ALA A 41 10.65 -15.73 9.93
C ALA A 41 10.36 -14.33 10.51
N GLU A 42 11.34 -13.43 10.43
CA GLU A 42 11.20 -12.01 10.76
C GLU A 42 10.31 -11.22 9.79
N GLY A 43 9.94 -11.84 8.66
CA GLY A 43 9.06 -11.28 7.66
C GLY A 43 9.69 -10.16 6.84
N LEU A 44 8.85 -9.25 6.34
CA LEU A 44 9.25 -8.11 5.52
C LEU A 44 8.81 -6.83 6.21
N PHE A 45 9.76 -5.91 6.42
CA PHE A 45 9.53 -4.68 7.19
C PHE A 45 8.91 -4.94 8.58
N GLY A 46 9.26 -6.07 9.21
CA GLY A 46 8.68 -6.47 10.50
C GLY A 46 7.19 -6.83 10.43
N LEU A 47 6.66 -7.13 9.24
CA LEU A 47 5.36 -7.77 9.04
C LEU A 47 5.58 -9.23 8.70
N THR A 48 4.95 -10.14 9.44
CA THR A 48 4.99 -11.57 9.13
C THR A 48 4.26 -11.87 7.82
N ALA A 49 4.51 -13.05 7.25
CA ALA A 49 3.81 -13.49 6.04
C ALA A 49 2.28 -13.50 6.24
N ASP A 50 1.78 -13.90 7.41
CA ASP A 50 0.34 -13.92 7.69
C ASP A 50 -0.25 -12.51 7.82
N GLN A 51 0.48 -11.57 8.42
CA GLN A 51 0.06 -10.17 8.46
C GLN A 51 -0.03 -9.56 7.06
N LEU A 52 0.94 -9.85 6.20
CA LEU A 52 0.95 -9.40 4.80
C LEU A 52 -0.19 -10.01 3.99
N ARG A 53 -0.46 -11.31 4.15
CA ARG A 53 -1.60 -11.98 3.49
C ARG A 53 -2.94 -11.43 3.96
N SER A 54 -3.09 -11.22 5.27
CA SER A 54 -4.30 -10.64 5.86
C SER A 54 -4.57 -9.22 5.35
N ALA A 55 -3.52 -8.47 5.05
CA ALA A 55 -3.60 -7.13 4.46
C ALA A 55 -3.74 -7.16 2.91
N GLU A 56 -3.75 -8.33 2.27
CA GLU A 56 -3.77 -8.48 0.81
C GLU A 56 -2.58 -7.76 0.12
N ALA A 57 -1.44 -7.71 0.81
CA ALA A 57 -0.23 -7.07 0.30
C ALA A 57 0.36 -7.87 -0.86
N VAL A 58 0.65 -7.18 -1.96
CA VAL A 58 1.20 -7.81 -3.19
C VAL A 58 2.61 -7.32 -3.51
N CYS A 59 2.89 -6.05 -3.24
CA CYS A 59 4.19 -5.45 -3.56
C CYS A 59 4.74 -4.62 -2.40
N HIS A 60 6.05 -4.42 -2.43
CA HIS A 60 6.77 -3.59 -1.48
C HIS A 60 7.82 -2.71 -2.16
N ALA A 61 8.18 -1.62 -1.50
CA ALA A 61 9.28 -0.75 -1.90
C ALA A 61 9.89 -0.04 -0.68
N THR A 62 11.11 0.45 -0.82
CA THR A 62 11.67 1.45 0.11
C THR A 62 11.95 2.73 -0.67
N VAL A 63 11.34 3.82 -0.25
CA VAL A 63 11.33 5.11 -0.94
C VAL A 63 11.60 6.21 0.07
N GLN A 64 12.67 7.00 -0.10
CA GLN A 64 12.95 8.20 0.71
C GLN A 64 12.78 7.97 2.22
N ASP A 65 13.42 6.94 2.76
CA ASP A 65 13.36 6.51 4.17
C ASP A 65 12.01 6.00 4.68
N GLU A 66 11.06 5.74 3.79
CA GLU A 66 9.82 5.03 4.08
C GLU A 66 9.83 3.63 3.48
N HIS A 67 9.28 2.67 4.22
CA HIS A 67 8.81 1.41 3.70
C HIS A 67 7.39 1.58 3.18
N TRP A 68 7.16 1.10 1.97
CA TRP A 68 5.88 1.18 1.28
C TRP A 68 5.38 -0.23 1.02
N VAL A 69 4.09 -0.43 1.22
CA VAL A 69 3.37 -1.65 0.88
C VAL A 69 2.20 -1.27 -0.02
N LEU A 70 2.06 -2.00 -1.10
CA LEU A 70 0.94 -1.92 -2.04
C LEU A 70 0.09 -3.16 -1.83
N THR A 71 -1.21 -2.98 -1.64
CA THR A 71 -2.17 -4.09 -1.59
C THR A 71 -3.09 -4.03 -2.80
N GLN A 72 -3.69 -5.18 -3.08
CA GLN A 72 -4.67 -5.37 -4.13
C GLN A 72 -5.87 -6.08 -3.51
N LEU A 73 -6.98 -5.36 -3.38
CA LEU A 73 -8.20 -5.86 -2.75
C LEU A 73 -8.86 -6.90 -3.65
N LEU A 74 -9.04 -8.11 -3.13
CA LEU A 74 -9.76 -9.18 -3.80
C LEU A 74 -11.23 -9.15 -3.35
N TRP A 75 -11.95 -8.06 -3.60
CA TRP A 75 -13.38 -7.99 -3.27
C TRP A 75 -14.28 -8.15 -4.49
N HIS A 76 -15.35 -8.93 -4.34
CA HIS A 76 -16.38 -9.20 -5.35
C HIS A 76 -17.73 -8.67 -4.89
N GLY A 77 -17.91 -7.36 -4.82
CA GLY A 77 -19.18 -6.75 -4.43
C GLY A 77 -19.40 -5.39 -5.08
N PHE A 78 -20.66 -4.96 -5.15
CA PHE A 78 -21.08 -3.78 -5.89
C PHE A 78 -21.37 -2.58 -4.96
N PRO A 79 -20.94 -1.34 -5.31
CA PRO A 79 -20.04 -1.02 -6.43
C PRO A 79 -18.63 -1.58 -6.20
N ASP A 80 -17.91 -1.87 -7.30
CA ASP A 80 -16.54 -2.41 -7.21
C ASP A 80 -15.65 -1.36 -6.52
N PRO A 81 -15.10 -1.67 -5.33
CA PRO A 81 -14.25 -0.75 -4.62
C PRO A 81 -12.94 -0.55 -5.40
N PRO A 82 -12.22 0.54 -5.12
CA PRO A 82 -10.92 0.76 -5.73
C PRO A 82 -9.97 -0.39 -5.39
N GLU A 83 -9.39 -1.01 -6.42
CA GLU A 83 -8.60 -2.24 -6.31
C GLU A 83 -7.32 -2.07 -5.47
N TRP A 84 -6.63 -0.95 -5.60
CA TRP A 84 -5.31 -0.78 -5.00
C TRP A 84 -5.39 -0.02 -3.69
N GLY A 85 -4.47 -0.29 -2.77
CA GLY A 85 -4.23 0.55 -1.60
C GLY A 85 -2.76 0.83 -1.37
N LEU A 86 -2.45 1.95 -0.71
CA LEU A 86 -1.08 2.32 -0.35
C LEU A 86 -0.94 2.50 1.16
N TRP A 87 0.06 1.84 1.73
CA TRP A 87 0.48 2.02 3.13
C TRP A 87 1.95 2.37 3.19
N THR A 88 2.30 3.31 4.07
CA THR A 88 3.70 3.62 4.35
C THR A 88 3.99 3.63 5.84
N ARG A 89 5.26 3.42 6.16
CA ARG A 89 5.81 3.61 7.49
C ARG A 89 7.26 4.03 7.35
N ARG A 90 7.75 4.90 8.22
CA ARG A 90 9.19 5.21 8.23
C ARG A 90 10.02 3.96 8.49
N ARG A 91 11.18 3.87 7.84
CA ARG A 91 12.13 2.75 7.91
C ARG A 91 12.70 2.55 9.31
N ASP A 92 12.92 3.64 10.04
CA ASP A 92 13.44 3.66 11.41
C ASP A 92 12.36 3.45 12.49
N ALA A 93 11.09 3.40 12.08
CA ALA A 93 9.94 3.35 12.98
C ALA A 93 9.37 1.94 13.14
N SER A 94 10.25 0.94 13.36
CA SER A 94 9.81 -0.43 13.65
C SER A 94 8.93 -0.43 14.90
N GLY A 95 7.69 -0.92 14.79
CA GLY A 95 6.71 -0.94 15.86
C GLY A 95 5.72 0.23 15.88
N GLN A 96 5.90 1.26 15.03
CA GLN A 96 4.87 2.26 14.81
C GLN A 96 3.78 1.73 13.85
N PRO A 97 2.54 2.24 13.95
CA PRO A 97 1.48 1.89 13.01
C PRO A 97 1.82 2.33 11.59
N TRP A 98 1.29 1.59 10.62
CA TRP A 98 1.33 1.99 9.21
C TRP A 98 0.30 3.08 8.95
N THR A 99 0.64 4.03 8.08
CA THR A 99 -0.28 5.06 7.61
C THR A 99 -0.85 4.62 6.26
N SER A 100 -2.17 4.56 6.16
CA SER A 100 -2.86 4.37 4.88
C SER A 100 -2.98 5.71 4.15
N TRP A 101 -2.84 5.67 2.84
CA TRP A 101 -3.05 6.82 1.94
C TRP A 101 -4.28 6.61 1.04
N GLY A 102 -5.22 5.79 1.51
CA GLY A 102 -6.46 5.48 0.82
C GLY A 102 -6.31 4.36 -0.22
N GLN A 103 -7.42 4.15 -0.91
CA GLN A 103 -7.60 3.16 -1.96
C GLN A 103 -7.82 3.86 -3.30
N PHE A 104 -7.40 3.24 -4.40
CA PHE A 104 -7.45 3.85 -5.73
C PHE A 104 -7.56 2.81 -6.85
N ALA A 105 -8.25 3.18 -7.91
CA ALA A 105 -8.55 2.26 -9.02
C ALA A 105 -7.42 2.20 -10.07
N ALA A 106 -6.57 3.22 -10.15
CA ALA A 106 -5.52 3.30 -11.15
C ALA A 106 -4.19 3.63 -10.49
N LEU A 107 -3.18 2.81 -10.79
CA LEU A 107 -1.81 3.04 -10.34
C LEU A 107 -1.28 4.37 -10.87
N PRO A 108 -0.57 5.14 -10.05
CA PRO A 108 0.14 6.32 -10.52
C PRO A 108 1.09 6.02 -11.69
N PRO A 109 1.16 6.89 -12.72
CA PRO A 109 1.87 6.60 -13.97
C PRO A 109 3.39 6.43 -13.81
N ALA A 110 3.95 6.99 -12.73
CA ALA A 110 5.35 6.88 -12.38
C ALA A 110 5.70 5.56 -11.68
N TRP A 111 4.70 4.74 -11.34
CA TRP A 111 4.92 3.45 -10.69
C TRP A 111 5.09 2.36 -11.74
N ARG A 112 5.99 1.44 -11.45
CA ARG A 112 6.29 0.27 -12.28
C ARG A 112 6.10 -0.97 -11.42
N LEU A 113 5.09 -1.76 -11.76
CA LEU A 113 4.86 -3.05 -11.15
C LEU A 113 5.89 -4.07 -11.66
N PRO A 114 6.25 -5.06 -10.83
CA PRO A 114 7.01 -6.21 -11.27
C PRO A 114 6.16 -7.12 -12.18
N PRO A 115 6.78 -7.97 -13.03
CA PRO A 115 6.04 -8.93 -13.83
C PRO A 115 5.17 -9.87 -12.97
N GLY A 116 3.96 -10.19 -13.46
CA GLY A 116 3.05 -11.12 -12.79
C GLY A 116 2.20 -10.51 -11.67
N VAL A 117 2.22 -9.19 -11.53
CA VAL A 117 1.25 -8.42 -10.74
C VAL A 117 0.51 -7.52 -11.74
N ASP A 118 -0.77 -7.81 -11.96
CA ASP A 118 -1.66 -7.13 -12.92
C ASP A 118 -2.83 -6.49 -12.19
#